data_AF-A0A081SGD3-F1
#
_entry.id   AF-A0A081SGD3-F1
#
_cell.length_a   1.000
_cell.length_b   1.000
_cell.length_c   1.000
_cell.angle_alpha   90.00
_cell.angle_beta   90.00
_cell.angle_gamma   90.00
#
_symmetry.space_group_name_H-M   'P 1'
#
loop_
_entity.id
_entity.type
_entity.pdbx_description
1 polymer ?
#
loop_
_entity_poly.entity_id
_entity_poly.type
_entity_poly.pdbx_seq_one_letter_code
_entity_poly.pdbx_strand_id
1 'polypeptide(L)'
;MERNKFQKNASKELVWLVFFALVCCSVGKNLHAQEGSVGLELYGWKTSVAVSAAQKALVPKGAFNEEKFAQSLKAAVAKLAPLAADLNAHASRSHFNDWLKFKLAVALVKKLWKGQDAQSFAAAALVRAMGYNADLVLMNKRLYLAVQLSRKIYFGAIFTQESGEIFGIYDVECGEFLKKLPSPSLEFFDATQTFGAHAAALNLDIEGFPTLPEKIASRKIKWTFQQKPYTLELALNKNLVDYLEGFPQMEVDWYFNRPLTSAVKAQVVEPLQAIIRKNKWTGRDAVNFLLQFCLDGFKYKDDAKTTRGEHCNFVEETLLSDYCDCEDRAVLLSAMVQGVLGYDVVGLQLPNHISAAVHLNHEPPSAEPAQAQQRYDVDGRVFLSCDPSLMNSEIGDVNPLFKNMAPERIIRVEKVKFAR
;
A
#
# COMPACT_ATOMS: atom_id res chain seq x y z
N MET A 1 76.29 -12.00 -23.21
CA MET A 1 75.90 -12.92 -24.29
C MET A 1 74.71 -12.31 -24.98
N GLU A 2 74.99 -11.54 -26.02
CA GLU A 2 74.07 -10.68 -26.76
C GLU A 2 73.51 -11.39 -28.00
N ARG A 3 72.31 -10.92 -28.40
CA ARG A 3 71.81 -10.68 -29.76
C ARG A 3 72.50 -11.41 -30.94
N ASN A 4 71.69 -12.09 -31.78
CA ASN A 4 71.35 -11.54 -33.10
C ASN A 4 70.24 -12.31 -33.85
N LYS A 5 69.45 -11.52 -34.58
CA LYS A 5 68.38 -11.88 -35.54
C LYS A 5 68.95 -12.39 -36.87
N PHE A 6 68.15 -13.11 -37.66
CA PHE A 6 67.73 -12.80 -39.05
C PHE A 6 66.75 -13.92 -39.50
N GLN A 7 65.46 -13.60 -39.74
CA GLN A 7 64.76 -13.59 -41.06
C GLN A 7 64.73 -14.94 -41.78
N LYS A 8 63.62 -15.48 -42.32
CA LYS A 8 62.40 -14.97 -42.95
C LYS A 8 61.41 -16.15 -42.93
N ASN A 9 60.10 -15.91 -42.85
CA ASN A 9 59.17 -16.68 -43.68
C ASN A 9 57.85 -15.96 -43.90
N ALA A 10 57.42 -16.04 -45.15
CA ALA A 10 56.33 -15.28 -45.73
C ALA A 10 54.96 -15.96 -45.52
N SER A 11 53.97 -15.10 -45.63
CA SER A 11 52.53 -15.20 -45.41
C SER A 11 51.72 -15.98 -46.46
N LYS A 12 50.60 -16.60 -46.02
CA LYS A 12 49.19 -16.38 -46.44
C LYS A 12 48.35 -17.67 -46.61
N GLU A 13 47.16 -17.65 -46.00
CA GLU A 13 45.83 -18.12 -46.49
C GLU A 13 45.63 -19.62 -46.83
N LEU A 14 44.48 -20.31 -46.68
CA LEU A 14 43.13 -20.10 -46.13
C LEU A 14 42.38 -21.47 -46.27
N VAL A 15 41.46 -21.79 -45.34
CA VAL A 15 40.18 -22.55 -45.51
C VAL A 15 40.11 -24.11 -45.58
N TRP A 16 39.36 -24.66 -44.59
CA TRP A 16 38.35 -25.78 -44.55
C TRP A 16 38.81 -27.22 -44.86
N LEU A 17 38.27 -28.34 -44.33
CA LEU A 17 37.21 -28.76 -43.39
C LEU A 17 37.26 -30.33 -43.38
N VAL A 18 36.62 -31.00 -42.40
CA VAL A 18 35.92 -32.33 -42.49
C VAL A 18 36.41 -33.50 -41.59
N PHE A 19 35.55 -33.76 -40.57
CA PHE A 19 35.05 -35.03 -40.01
C PHE A 19 35.97 -36.09 -39.36
N PHE A 20 35.63 -36.40 -38.09
CA PHE A 20 35.62 -37.76 -37.57
C PHE A 20 34.37 -37.98 -36.70
N ALA A 21 33.71 -39.12 -36.89
CA ALA A 21 32.51 -39.56 -36.19
C ALA A 21 32.84 -40.66 -35.16
N LEU A 22 32.10 -40.71 -34.05
CA LEU A 22 31.82 -41.96 -33.32
C LEU A 22 30.49 -41.85 -32.55
N VAL A 23 29.77 -42.96 -32.49
CA VAL A 23 28.32 -43.12 -32.24
C VAL A 23 28.06 -44.03 -31.02
N CYS A 24 26.88 -43.81 -30.38
CA CYS A 24 26.12 -44.65 -29.44
C CYS A 24 26.56 -44.61 -27.95
N CYS A 25 25.70 -44.29 -26.96
CA CYS A 25 24.42 -44.93 -26.64
C CYS A 25 23.58 -44.08 -25.66
N SER A 26 22.26 -44.19 -25.80
CA SER A 26 21.20 -43.42 -25.16
C SER A 26 20.71 -44.01 -23.84
N VAL A 27 20.56 -43.20 -22.78
CA VAL A 27 19.52 -43.35 -21.74
C VAL A 27 19.13 -41.96 -21.21
N GLY A 28 17.84 -41.62 -21.27
CA GLY A 28 17.23 -40.54 -20.50
C GLY A 28 17.31 -39.13 -21.10
N LYS A 29 16.61 -38.87 -22.22
CA LYS A 29 16.18 -37.50 -22.53
C LYS A 29 15.16 -37.07 -21.46
N ASN A 30 15.62 -36.44 -20.39
CA ASN A 30 14.82 -35.44 -19.71
C ASN A 30 14.53 -34.37 -20.75
N LEU A 31 13.30 -34.36 -21.28
CA LEU A 31 12.71 -33.21 -21.91
C LEU A 31 12.71 -32.09 -20.86
N HIS A 32 13.80 -31.34 -20.78
CA HIS A 32 13.78 -30.04 -20.14
C HIS A 32 12.74 -29.22 -20.90
N ALA A 33 11.55 -29.07 -20.31
CA ALA A 33 10.59 -28.09 -20.77
C ALA A 33 11.35 -26.77 -20.85
N GLN A 34 11.40 -26.14 -22.03
CA GLN A 34 12.03 -24.83 -22.17
C GLN A 34 11.30 -23.86 -21.21
N GLU A 35 11.97 -23.53 -20.12
CA GLU A 35 11.50 -22.52 -19.17
C GLU A 35 11.59 -21.16 -19.86
N GLY A 36 10.44 -20.52 -20.03
CA GLY A 36 10.41 -19.15 -20.51
C GLY A 36 10.58 -18.21 -19.32
N SER A 37 11.58 -17.32 -19.38
CA SER A 37 11.72 -16.23 -18.40
C SER A 37 10.63 -15.18 -18.64
N VAL A 38 9.97 -14.74 -17.57
CA VAL A 38 8.94 -13.69 -17.60
C VAL A 38 9.37 -12.53 -16.72
N GLY A 39 9.57 -11.36 -17.35
CA GLY A 39 9.92 -10.12 -16.64
C GLY A 39 8.71 -9.50 -15.92
N LEU A 40 8.92 -9.10 -14.68
CA LEU A 40 7.97 -8.42 -13.80
C LEU A 40 8.51 -7.05 -13.40
N GLU A 41 7.61 -6.07 -13.34
CA GLU A 41 7.91 -4.72 -12.87
C GLU A 41 6.76 -4.21 -12.01
N LEU A 42 7.09 -3.72 -10.81
CA LEU A 42 6.15 -3.13 -9.86
C LEU A 42 6.83 -1.95 -9.17
N TYR A 43 6.32 -0.74 -9.32
CA TYR A 43 6.84 0.45 -8.63
C TYR A 43 8.37 0.60 -8.78
N GLY A 44 8.87 0.44 -10.00
CA GLY A 44 10.31 0.46 -10.32
C GLY A 44 11.10 -0.79 -9.92
N TRP A 45 10.58 -1.65 -9.03
CA TRP A 45 11.17 -2.95 -8.72
C TRP A 45 11.04 -3.88 -9.93
N LYS A 46 12.13 -4.57 -10.30
CA LYS A 46 12.18 -5.45 -11.48
C LYS A 46 12.73 -6.81 -11.11
N THR A 47 12.12 -7.85 -11.67
CA THR A 47 12.65 -9.20 -11.59
C THR A 47 12.26 -10.02 -12.81
N SER A 48 12.76 -11.25 -12.87
CA SER A 48 12.29 -12.25 -13.81
C SER A 48 12.09 -13.58 -13.11
N VAL A 49 11.04 -14.29 -13.47
CA VAL A 49 10.77 -15.64 -12.95
C VAL A 49 10.73 -16.65 -14.10
N ALA A 50 11.26 -17.85 -13.84
CA ALA A 50 11.16 -18.96 -14.76
C ALA A 50 9.74 -19.54 -14.73
N VAL A 51 9.12 -19.71 -15.90
CA VAL A 51 7.78 -20.28 -16.00
C VAL A 51 7.75 -21.36 -17.06
N SER A 52 7.49 -22.59 -16.63
CA SER A 52 7.35 -23.76 -17.50
C SER A 52 6.06 -23.72 -18.34
N ALA A 53 6.05 -24.42 -19.47
CA ALA A 53 4.85 -24.58 -20.29
C ALA A 53 3.69 -25.23 -19.49
N ALA A 54 4.03 -26.15 -18.59
CA ALA A 54 3.07 -26.77 -17.70
C ALA A 54 2.41 -25.71 -16.80
N GLN A 55 3.19 -24.85 -16.14
CA GLN A 55 2.64 -23.78 -15.29
C GLN A 55 1.75 -22.81 -16.07
N LYS A 56 2.03 -22.54 -17.36
CA LYS A 56 1.17 -21.67 -18.20
C LYS A 56 -0.15 -22.32 -18.59
N ALA A 57 -0.16 -23.64 -18.79
CA ALA A 57 -1.34 -24.41 -19.18
C ALA A 57 -2.19 -24.83 -17.97
N LEU A 58 -2.75 -23.84 -17.26
CA LEU A 58 -3.80 -24.07 -16.25
C LEU A 58 -5.17 -24.01 -16.92
N VAL A 59 -6.03 -24.96 -16.59
CA VAL A 59 -7.40 -25.01 -17.09
C VAL A 59 -8.32 -25.16 -15.88
N PRO A 60 -9.26 -24.22 -15.66
CA PRO A 60 -10.34 -24.46 -14.71
C PRO A 60 -11.21 -25.59 -15.27
N LYS A 61 -11.13 -26.80 -14.67
CA LYS A 61 -12.00 -27.92 -15.04
C LYS A 61 -13.22 -27.93 -14.11
N GLY A 62 -14.39 -28.26 -14.68
CA GLY A 62 -15.61 -28.41 -13.90
C GLY A 62 -16.25 -27.09 -13.46
N ALA A 63 -16.28 -26.08 -14.34
CA ALA A 63 -17.09 -24.88 -14.10
C ALA A 63 -18.50 -25.30 -13.65
N PHE A 64 -19.01 -24.67 -12.59
CA PHE A 64 -20.34 -24.94 -12.00
C PHE A 64 -20.47 -26.27 -11.21
N ASN A 65 -19.36 -26.83 -10.70
CA ASN A 65 -19.38 -27.89 -9.69
C ASN A 65 -18.27 -27.66 -8.66
N GLU A 66 -18.65 -27.41 -7.41
CA GLU A 66 -17.75 -27.01 -6.32
C GLU A 66 -16.65 -28.04 -6.02
N GLU A 67 -16.98 -29.34 -5.97
CA GLU A 67 -16.02 -30.41 -5.69
C GLU A 67 -14.95 -30.54 -6.80
N LYS A 68 -15.40 -30.57 -8.06
CA LYS A 68 -14.51 -30.61 -9.24
C LYS A 68 -13.65 -29.35 -9.34
N PHE A 69 -14.23 -28.21 -8.97
CA PHE A 69 -13.51 -26.96 -8.89
C PHE A 69 -12.40 -27.02 -7.84
N ALA A 70 -12.73 -27.43 -6.61
CA ALA A 70 -11.76 -27.54 -5.52
C ALA A 70 -10.62 -28.51 -5.85
N GLN A 71 -10.93 -29.65 -6.48
CA GLN A 71 -9.92 -30.60 -6.96
C GLN A 71 -9.00 -29.98 -8.04
N SER A 72 -9.59 -29.23 -8.98
CA SER A 72 -8.83 -28.55 -10.04
C SER A 72 -7.93 -27.46 -9.49
N LEU A 73 -8.43 -26.70 -8.52
CA LEU A 73 -7.68 -25.67 -7.82
C LEU A 73 -6.52 -26.29 -7.03
N LYS A 74 -6.75 -27.40 -6.32
CA LYS A 74 -5.70 -28.13 -5.59
C LYS A 74 -4.58 -28.60 -6.50
N ALA A 75 -4.91 -29.15 -7.66
CA ALA A 75 -3.92 -29.53 -8.66
C ALA A 75 -3.14 -28.32 -9.21
N ALA A 76 -3.82 -27.19 -9.44
CA ALA A 76 -3.19 -25.96 -9.90
C ALA A 76 -2.23 -25.37 -8.84
N VAL A 77 -2.63 -25.36 -7.56
CA VAL A 77 -1.79 -24.94 -6.43
C VAL A 77 -0.51 -25.78 -6.36
N ALA A 78 -0.62 -27.11 -6.42
CA ALA A 78 0.55 -28.00 -6.40
C ALA A 78 1.50 -27.73 -7.59
N LYS A 79 0.94 -27.44 -8.77
CA LYS A 79 1.71 -27.12 -9.99
C LYS A 79 2.43 -25.77 -9.91
N LEU A 80 1.84 -24.80 -9.22
CA LEU A 80 2.38 -23.46 -9.03
C LEU A 80 3.30 -23.33 -7.82
N ALA A 81 3.36 -24.32 -6.94
CA ALA A 81 4.18 -24.27 -5.72
C ALA A 81 5.66 -23.87 -5.95
N PRO A 82 6.38 -24.37 -6.98
CA PRO A 82 7.75 -23.90 -7.24
C PRO A 82 7.81 -22.41 -7.62
N LEU A 83 6.88 -21.96 -8.46
CA LEU A 83 6.79 -20.55 -8.87
C LEU A 83 6.43 -19.65 -7.69
N ALA A 84 5.52 -20.10 -6.82
CA ALA A 84 5.16 -19.38 -5.61
C ALA A 84 6.34 -19.29 -4.63
N ALA A 85 7.14 -20.35 -4.48
CA ALA A 85 8.36 -20.34 -3.68
C ALA A 85 9.37 -19.30 -4.20
N ASP A 86 9.56 -19.23 -5.52
CA ASP A 86 10.43 -18.22 -6.15
C ASP A 86 9.92 -16.80 -5.90
N LEU A 87 8.62 -16.54 -6.10
CA LEU A 87 8.01 -15.23 -5.84
C LEU A 87 8.12 -14.83 -4.36
N ASN A 88 7.90 -15.77 -3.44
CA ASN A 88 8.06 -15.54 -2.01
C ASN A 88 9.51 -15.23 -1.66
N ALA A 89 10.48 -15.92 -2.25
CA ALA A 89 11.91 -15.63 -2.04
C ALA A 89 12.27 -14.22 -2.55
N HIS A 90 11.72 -13.78 -3.69
CA HIS A 90 11.87 -12.42 -4.18
C HIS A 90 11.24 -11.39 -3.23
N ALA A 91 10.01 -11.62 -2.80
CA ALA A 91 9.27 -10.76 -1.89
C ALA A 91 9.97 -10.60 -0.54
N SER A 92 10.47 -11.68 0.05
CA SER A 92 11.20 -11.66 1.32
C SER A 92 12.48 -10.84 1.25
N ARG A 93 13.25 -10.94 0.16
CA ARG A 93 14.49 -10.15 -0.04
C ARG A 93 14.24 -8.65 -0.14
N SER A 94 13.04 -8.24 -0.58
CA SER A 94 12.65 -6.84 -0.73
C SER A 94 11.68 -6.36 0.36
N HIS A 95 11.49 -7.17 1.42
CA HIS A 95 10.58 -6.85 2.54
C HIS A 95 9.16 -6.51 2.08
N PHE A 96 8.66 -7.19 1.04
CA PHE A 96 7.29 -6.96 0.58
C PHE A 96 6.31 -7.42 1.66
N ASN A 97 5.37 -6.55 2.02
CA ASN A 97 4.22 -6.93 2.80
C ASN A 97 3.24 -7.75 1.94
N ASP A 98 2.20 -8.26 2.59
CA ASP A 98 1.23 -9.15 1.98
C ASP A 98 0.52 -8.51 0.78
N TRP A 99 0.12 -7.23 0.89
CA TRP A 99 -0.47 -6.52 -0.23
C TRP A 99 0.43 -6.49 -1.46
N LEU A 100 1.72 -6.17 -1.30
CA LEU A 100 2.64 -6.11 -2.44
C LEU A 100 2.95 -7.51 -3.02
N LYS A 101 3.00 -8.55 -2.19
CA LYS A 101 3.07 -9.95 -2.65
C LYS A 101 1.83 -10.34 -3.47
N PHE A 102 0.65 -9.93 -3.04
CA PHE A 102 -0.58 -10.14 -3.78
C PHE A 102 -0.56 -9.41 -5.14
N LYS A 103 -0.13 -8.14 -5.18
CA LYS A 103 0.04 -7.40 -6.44
C LYS A 103 1.08 -8.04 -7.36
N LEU A 104 2.15 -8.63 -6.81
CA LEU A 104 3.14 -9.40 -7.57
C LEU A 104 2.54 -10.63 -8.23
N ALA A 105 1.74 -11.41 -7.49
CA ALA A 105 1.01 -12.55 -8.03
C ALA A 105 0.06 -12.14 -9.16
N VAL A 106 -0.76 -11.10 -8.93
CA VAL A 106 -1.69 -10.56 -9.93
C VAL A 106 -0.95 -10.07 -11.17
N ALA A 107 0.15 -9.33 -11.02
CA ALA A 107 0.92 -8.82 -12.16
C ALA A 107 1.50 -9.94 -13.04
N LEU A 108 1.98 -11.02 -12.42
CA LEU A 108 2.43 -12.20 -13.15
C LEU A 108 1.27 -12.89 -13.86
N VAL A 109 0.13 -13.03 -13.17
CA VAL A 109 -1.05 -13.66 -13.74
C VAL A 109 -1.56 -12.92 -14.98
N LYS A 110 -1.65 -11.59 -14.93
CA LYS A 110 -2.07 -10.76 -16.07
C LYS A 110 -1.15 -10.89 -17.29
N LYS A 111 0.15 -11.15 -17.07
CA LYS A 111 1.11 -11.39 -18.15
C LYS A 111 0.97 -12.77 -18.78
N LEU A 112 0.66 -13.78 -17.97
CA LEU A 112 0.64 -15.18 -18.39
C LEU A 112 -0.71 -15.66 -18.93
N TRP A 113 -1.82 -15.20 -18.36
CA TRP A 113 -3.18 -15.61 -18.74
C TRP A 113 -3.98 -14.46 -19.33
N LYS A 114 -4.94 -14.79 -20.20
CA LYS A 114 -5.82 -13.83 -20.87
C LYS A 114 -7.28 -14.11 -20.51
N GLY A 115 -8.04 -13.04 -20.33
CA GLY A 115 -9.44 -13.09 -19.93
C GLY A 115 -9.61 -13.29 -18.42
N GLN A 116 -10.61 -12.61 -17.87
CA GLN A 116 -10.89 -12.56 -16.43
C GLN A 116 -11.03 -13.93 -15.77
N ASP A 117 -11.69 -14.91 -16.41
CA ASP A 117 -11.94 -16.20 -15.78
C ASP A 117 -10.66 -17.01 -15.59
N ALA A 118 -9.83 -17.09 -16.64
CA ALA A 118 -8.54 -17.76 -16.58
C ALA A 118 -7.58 -17.05 -15.62
N GLN A 119 -7.60 -15.71 -15.61
CA GLN A 119 -6.81 -14.91 -14.68
C GLN A 119 -7.26 -15.09 -13.24
N SER A 120 -8.56 -15.09 -12.94
CA SER A 120 -9.07 -15.31 -11.58
C SER A 120 -8.70 -16.69 -11.06
N PHE A 121 -8.89 -17.73 -11.88
CA PHE A 121 -8.50 -19.10 -11.51
C PHE A 121 -6.99 -19.23 -11.24
N ALA A 122 -6.16 -18.69 -12.14
CA ALA A 122 -4.70 -18.72 -11.96
C ALA A 122 -4.25 -17.88 -10.75
N ALA A 123 -4.90 -16.74 -10.48
CA ALA A 123 -4.64 -15.92 -9.31
C ALA A 123 -5.02 -16.64 -8.01
N ALA A 124 -6.19 -17.27 -7.92
CA ALA A 124 -6.58 -18.06 -6.75
C ALA A 124 -5.56 -19.17 -6.47
N ALA A 125 -5.13 -19.89 -7.53
CA ALA A 125 -4.14 -20.94 -7.41
C ALA A 125 -2.76 -20.42 -6.97
N LEU A 126 -2.30 -19.30 -7.54
CA LEU A 126 -0.98 -18.74 -7.22
C LEU A 126 -0.96 -18.13 -5.82
N VAL A 127 -1.98 -17.37 -5.45
CA VAL A 127 -2.12 -16.74 -4.13
C VAL A 127 -2.21 -17.80 -3.03
N ARG A 128 -2.93 -18.90 -3.28
CA ARG A 128 -2.90 -20.09 -2.40
C ARG A 128 -1.55 -20.77 -2.33
N ALA A 129 -0.88 -20.97 -3.46
CA ALA A 129 0.47 -21.53 -3.48
C ALA A 129 1.49 -20.64 -2.73
N MET A 130 1.24 -19.32 -2.67
CA MET A 130 2.03 -18.38 -1.88
C MET A 130 1.72 -18.39 -0.38
N GLY A 131 0.66 -19.09 0.06
CA GLY A 131 0.29 -19.27 1.46
C GLY A 131 -0.91 -18.47 1.94
N TYR A 132 -1.64 -17.79 1.04
CA TYR A 132 -2.82 -16.98 1.39
C TYR A 132 -4.13 -17.64 1.01
N ASN A 133 -5.19 -17.38 1.76
CA ASN A 133 -6.49 -17.93 1.44
C ASN A 133 -7.15 -17.16 0.29
N ALA A 134 -7.40 -17.85 -0.82
CA ALA A 134 -8.02 -17.28 -2.00
C ALA A 134 -8.84 -18.32 -2.77
N ASP A 135 -10.07 -17.93 -3.08
CA ASP A 135 -11.13 -18.72 -3.72
C ASP A 135 -11.67 -17.98 -4.94
N LEU A 136 -12.77 -18.49 -5.50
CA LEU A 136 -13.49 -17.83 -6.58
C LEU A 136 -14.93 -17.53 -6.19
N VAL A 137 -15.41 -16.43 -6.74
CA VAL A 137 -16.83 -16.09 -6.78
C VAL A 137 -17.28 -16.12 -8.24
N LEU A 138 -18.41 -16.77 -8.51
CA LEU A 138 -19.11 -16.66 -9.77
C LEU A 138 -20.23 -15.63 -9.64
N MET A 139 -20.18 -14.62 -10.50
CA MET A 139 -21.19 -13.58 -10.59
C MET A 139 -21.43 -13.25 -12.06
N ASN A 140 -22.69 -13.24 -12.49
CA ASN A 140 -23.08 -12.94 -13.87
C ASN A 140 -22.30 -13.77 -14.92
N LYS A 141 -22.09 -15.07 -14.62
CA LYS A 141 -21.33 -16.01 -15.47
C LYS A 141 -19.84 -15.64 -15.67
N ARG A 142 -19.27 -14.80 -14.80
CA ARG A 142 -17.85 -14.42 -14.80
C ARG A 142 -17.24 -14.77 -13.45
N LEU A 143 -16.01 -15.29 -13.47
CA LEU A 143 -15.28 -15.64 -12.26
C LEU A 143 -14.49 -14.42 -11.76
N TYR A 144 -14.52 -14.24 -10.45
CA TYR A 144 -13.76 -13.21 -9.74
C TYR A 144 -12.92 -13.87 -8.66
N LEU A 145 -11.76 -13.29 -8.39
CA LEU A 145 -10.91 -13.71 -7.29
C LEU A 145 -11.55 -13.25 -5.98
N ALA A 146 -11.79 -14.17 -5.05
CA ALA A 146 -12.09 -13.83 -3.67
C ALA A 146 -10.84 -14.08 -2.84
N VAL A 147 -10.35 -13.07 -2.14
CA VAL A 147 -9.16 -13.18 -1.28
C VAL A 147 -9.54 -12.85 0.15
N GLN A 148 -9.14 -13.70 1.10
CA GLN A 148 -9.41 -13.44 2.51
C GLN A 148 -8.55 -12.26 2.97
N LEU A 149 -9.15 -11.32 3.68
CA LEU A 149 -8.52 -10.11 4.19
C LEU A 149 -8.48 -10.15 5.72
N SER A 150 -7.40 -9.67 6.33
CA SER A 150 -7.31 -9.59 7.80
C SER A 150 -8.27 -8.57 8.42
N ARG A 151 -8.84 -7.68 7.59
CA ARG A 151 -9.76 -6.61 7.99
C ARG A 151 -10.61 -6.15 6.80
N LYS A 152 -11.69 -5.44 7.11
CA LYS A 152 -12.54 -4.80 6.10
C LYS A 152 -11.79 -3.69 5.36
N ILE A 153 -12.04 -3.59 4.07
CA ILE A 153 -11.64 -2.45 3.24
C ILE A 153 -12.87 -1.58 2.98
N TYR A 154 -12.66 -0.31 2.73
CA TYR A 154 -13.69 0.66 2.41
C TYR A 154 -13.83 0.79 0.87
N PHE A 155 -15.04 1.11 0.39
CA PHE A 155 -15.43 1.09 -1.04
C PHE A 155 -15.18 -0.19 -1.84
N GLY A 156 -14.74 -1.28 -1.20
CA GLY A 156 -14.56 -2.58 -1.83
C GLY A 156 -15.77 -3.50 -1.60
N ALA A 157 -16.09 -4.31 -2.59
CA ALA A 157 -17.07 -5.39 -2.47
C ALA A 157 -16.46 -6.49 -1.61
N ILE A 158 -16.96 -6.60 -0.39
CA ILE A 158 -16.59 -7.64 0.58
C ILE A 158 -17.81 -8.45 1.00
N PHE A 159 -17.59 -9.70 1.35
CA PHE A 159 -18.57 -10.51 2.09
C PHE A 159 -17.91 -11.17 3.29
N THR A 160 -18.72 -11.56 4.27
CA THR A 160 -18.25 -12.24 5.48
C THR A 160 -18.93 -13.59 5.56
N GLN A 161 -18.14 -14.65 5.72
CA GLN A 161 -18.66 -15.99 5.96
C GLN A 161 -19.24 -16.12 7.38
N GLU A 162 -20.02 -17.18 7.63
CA GLU A 162 -20.52 -17.49 8.98
C GLU A 162 -19.40 -17.70 10.01
N SER A 163 -18.24 -18.20 9.57
CA SER A 163 -17.02 -18.34 10.37
C SER A 163 -16.39 -17.01 10.80
N GLY A 164 -16.85 -15.88 10.25
CA GLY A 164 -16.30 -14.54 10.48
C GLY A 164 -15.21 -14.13 9.50
N GLU A 165 -14.81 -15.00 8.58
CA GLU A 165 -13.78 -14.72 7.58
C GLU A 165 -14.27 -13.68 6.56
N ILE A 166 -13.47 -12.66 6.29
CA ILE A 166 -13.80 -11.56 5.39
C ILE A 166 -13.10 -11.79 4.05
N PHE A 167 -13.84 -11.78 2.96
CA PHE A 167 -13.31 -11.91 1.61
C PHE A 167 -13.57 -10.65 0.80
N GLY A 168 -12.55 -10.13 0.13
CA GLY A 168 -12.68 -9.09 -0.88
C GLY A 168 -12.74 -9.67 -2.29
N ILE A 169 -13.63 -9.14 -3.13
CA ILE A 169 -13.81 -9.59 -4.52
C ILE A 169 -12.99 -8.70 -5.46
N TYR A 170 -12.02 -9.31 -6.13
CA TYR A 170 -11.02 -8.64 -6.96
C TYR A 170 -11.19 -8.99 -8.44
N ASP A 171 -11.30 -7.97 -9.28
CA ASP A 171 -11.24 -8.10 -10.74
C ASP A 171 -9.77 -8.12 -11.16
N VAL A 172 -9.27 -9.27 -11.60
CA VAL A 172 -7.85 -9.46 -11.90
C VAL A 172 -7.48 -8.73 -13.20
N GLU A 173 -8.41 -8.70 -14.16
CA GLU A 173 -8.22 -8.04 -15.45
C GLU A 173 -8.10 -6.53 -15.27
N CYS A 174 -9.00 -5.91 -14.50
CA CYS A 174 -8.92 -4.50 -14.14
C CYS A 174 -7.77 -4.23 -13.15
N GLY A 175 -7.53 -5.13 -12.21
CA GLY A 175 -6.48 -5.01 -11.18
C GLY A 175 -6.92 -4.21 -9.95
N GLU A 176 -8.20 -4.29 -9.59
CA GLU A 176 -8.83 -3.55 -8.48
C GLU A 176 -9.91 -4.42 -7.79
N PHE A 177 -10.24 -4.10 -6.54
CA PHE A 177 -11.45 -4.62 -5.91
C PHE A 177 -12.69 -4.07 -6.60
N LEU A 178 -13.74 -4.88 -6.74
CA LEU A 178 -15.02 -4.39 -7.23
C LEU A 178 -15.56 -3.32 -6.27
N LYS A 179 -16.18 -2.25 -6.80
CA LYS A 179 -16.69 -1.17 -5.94
C LYS A 179 -17.97 -1.52 -5.17
N LYS A 180 -18.75 -2.46 -5.70
CA LYS A 180 -20.03 -2.91 -5.13
C LYS A 180 -20.24 -4.38 -5.44
N LEU A 181 -20.89 -5.10 -4.52
CA LEU A 181 -21.40 -6.43 -4.81
C LEU A 181 -22.54 -6.33 -5.85
N PRO A 182 -22.44 -7.02 -6.99
CA PRO A 182 -23.59 -7.17 -7.89
C PRO A 182 -24.67 -8.03 -7.21
N SER A 183 -25.92 -7.55 -7.25
CA SER A 183 -27.12 -8.25 -6.76
C SER A 183 -27.50 -9.43 -7.68
N PRO A 184 -28.21 -10.50 -7.22
CA PRO A 184 -28.17 -11.14 -5.91
C PRO A 184 -27.57 -12.57 -5.95
N SER A 185 -27.16 -13.07 -7.12
CA SER A 185 -26.64 -14.45 -7.26
C SER A 185 -25.12 -14.46 -7.16
N LEU A 186 -24.61 -14.39 -5.93
CA LEU A 186 -23.22 -14.68 -5.62
C LEU A 186 -23.12 -16.17 -5.31
N GLU A 187 -22.43 -16.91 -6.18
CA GLU A 187 -22.06 -18.29 -5.89
C GLU A 187 -20.58 -18.29 -5.48
N PHE A 188 -20.32 -18.62 -4.22
CA PHE A 188 -18.97 -18.69 -3.67
C PHE A 188 -18.48 -20.14 -3.74
N PHE A 189 -17.36 -20.39 -4.40
CA PHE A 189 -16.74 -21.70 -4.45
C PHE A 189 -15.72 -21.82 -3.33
N ASP A 190 -16.14 -22.37 -2.19
CA ASP A 190 -15.31 -22.51 -1.02
C ASP A 190 -14.46 -23.79 -1.11
N ALA A 191 -13.20 -23.65 -1.50
CA ALA A 191 -12.29 -24.80 -1.50
C ALA A 191 -11.51 -24.96 -0.19
N THR A 192 -11.74 -24.12 0.85
CA THR A 192 -10.95 -24.12 2.10
C THR A 192 -10.91 -25.50 2.77
N GLN A 193 -12.04 -26.19 2.82
CA GLN A 193 -12.16 -27.54 3.40
C GLN A 193 -11.29 -28.58 2.66
N THR A 194 -11.00 -28.36 1.38
CA THR A 194 -10.24 -29.29 0.53
C THR A 194 -8.72 -29.17 0.71
N PHE A 195 -8.25 -28.02 1.21
CA PHE A 195 -6.83 -27.70 1.29
C PHE A 195 -6.13 -28.22 2.55
N GLY A 196 -6.82 -28.32 3.70
CA GLY A 196 -6.25 -28.83 4.96
C GLY A 196 -5.06 -28.00 5.46
N ALA A 197 -5.21 -27.35 6.61
CA ALA A 197 -4.43 -26.21 7.10
C ALA A 197 -4.81 -24.88 6.41
N HIS A 198 -5.38 -23.97 7.21
CA HIS A 198 -5.89 -22.68 6.78
C HIS A 198 -4.74 -21.83 6.23
N ALA A 199 -4.80 -21.48 4.94
CA ALA A 199 -3.95 -20.45 4.39
C ALA A 199 -4.25 -19.13 5.10
N ALA A 200 -3.26 -18.24 5.20
CA ALA A 200 -3.41 -17.01 5.97
C ALA A 200 -4.32 -16.00 5.26
N ALA A 201 -5.08 -15.21 6.03
CA ALA A 201 -5.67 -13.99 5.49
C ALA A 201 -4.57 -13.04 5.02
N LEU A 202 -4.83 -12.28 3.96
CA LEU A 202 -3.92 -11.23 3.51
C LEU A 202 -3.83 -10.14 4.58
N ASN A 203 -2.67 -9.96 5.19
CA ASN A 203 -2.52 -8.94 6.22
C ASN A 203 -2.46 -7.54 5.60
N LEU A 204 -3.52 -6.75 5.83
CA LEU A 204 -3.62 -5.37 5.38
C LEU A 204 -3.08 -4.37 6.40
N ASP A 205 -2.54 -4.79 7.55
CA ASP A 205 -1.84 -3.88 8.45
C ASP A 205 -0.41 -3.59 7.95
N ILE A 206 -0.12 -2.31 7.77
CA ILE A 206 1.23 -1.82 7.44
C ILE A 206 1.97 -1.51 8.74
N GLU A 207 2.87 -2.40 9.15
CA GLU A 207 3.82 -2.17 10.26
C GLU A 207 5.17 -1.63 9.78
N GLY A 208 5.47 -1.80 8.49
CA GLY A 208 6.66 -1.28 7.83
C GLY A 208 6.49 -1.25 6.32
N PHE A 209 7.38 -0.52 5.64
CA PHE A 209 7.24 -0.26 4.21
C PHE A 209 8.09 -1.22 3.37
N PRO A 210 7.63 -1.59 2.17
CA PRO A 210 8.44 -2.41 1.27
C PRO A 210 9.69 -1.66 0.81
N THR A 211 10.80 -2.38 0.65
CA THR A 211 12.01 -1.81 0.06
C THR A 211 11.87 -1.74 -1.45
N LEU A 212 11.49 -0.57 -1.95
CA LEU A 212 11.34 -0.27 -3.37
C LEU A 212 12.52 0.57 -3.88
N PRO A 213 12.96 0.40 -5.14
CA PRO A 213 13.98 1.26 -5.73
C PRO A 213 13.62 2.73 -5.58
N GLU A 214 14.61 3.59 -5.33
CA GLU A 214 14.36 5.01 -5.15
C GLU A 214 14.07 5.70 -6.48
N LYS A 215 12.92 6.34 -6.57
CA LYS A 215 12.58 7.34 -7.58
C LYS A 215 12.24 8.63 -6.87
N ILE A 216 13.19 9.54 -6.79
CA ILE A 216 13.03 10.75 -5.98
C ILE A 216 12.03 11.71 -6.61
N ALA A 217 11.03 12.12 -5.83
CA ALA A 217 10.15 13.24 -6.12
C ALA A 217 10.37 14.33 -5.08
N SER A 218 10.81 15.50 -5.55
CA SER A 218 11.06 16.66 -4.70
C SER A 218 9.88 17.61 -4.68
N ARG A 219 9.66 18.23 -3.53
CA ARG A 219 8.61 19.24 -3.33
C ARG A 219 9.09 20.35 -2.42
N LYS A 220 8.53 21.54 -2.67
CA LYS A 220 8.75 22.74 -1.87
C LYS A 220 7.42 23.18 -1.30
N ILE A 221 7.25 22.97 0.00
CA ILE A 221 6.06 23.40 0.75
C ILE A 221 6.33 24.81 1.30
N LYS A 222 5.38 25.71 1.14
CA LYS A 222 5.44 27.08 1.63
C LYS A 222 4.22 27.37 2.49
N TRP A 223 4.41 28.03 3.62
CA TRP A 223 3.33 28.47 4.49
C TRP A 223 3.71 29.76 5.18
N THR A 224 2.72 30.45 5.75
CA THR A 224 2.96 31.65 6.54
C THR A 224 2.56 31.39 7.99
N PHE A 225 3.37 31.83 8.94
CA PHE A 225 3.01 31.80 10.35
C PHE A 225 3.46 33.10 11.01
N GLN A 226 2.54 33.76 11.74
CA GLN A 226 2.78 35.07 12.35
C GLN A 226 3.36 36.09 11.35
N GLN A 227 2.75 36.18 10.16
CA GLN A 227 3.16 37.05 9.04
C GLN A 227 4.57 36.79 8.48
N LYS A 228 5.22 35.69 8.87
CA LYS A 228 6.54 35.30 8.38
C LYS A 228 6.44 34.10 7.45
N PRO A 229 7.04 34.16 6.25
CA PRO A 229 7.05 33.03 5.33
C PRO A 229 8.04 31.96 5.80
N TYR A 230 7.62 30.71 5.66
CA TYR A 230 8.42 29.52 5.88
C TYR A 230 8.43 28.66 4.63
N THR A 231 9.47 27.84 4.50
CA THR A 231 9.61 26.92 3.38
C THR A 231 10.29 25.65 3.87
N LEU A 232 9.79 24.52 3.38
CA LEU A 232 10.35 23.19 3.59
C LEU A 232 10.57 22.55 2.23
N GLU A 233 11.79 22.10 1.98
CA GLU A 233 12.12 21.28 0.81
C GLU A 233 12.22 19.83 1.27
N LEU A 234 11.55 18.93 0.55
CA LEU A 234 11.55 17.49 0.82
C LEU A 234 11.71 16.71 -0.49
N ALA A 235 12.17 15.47 -0.36
CA ALA A 235 12.45 14.55 -1.43
C ALA A 235 12.09 13.13 -0.99
N LEU A 236 10.94 12.61 -1.41
CA LEU A 236 10.44 11.29 -1.02
C LEU A 236 10.53 10.29 -2.18
N ASN A 237 10.49 9.00 -1.86
CA ASN A 237 10.49 7.95 -2.87
C ASN A 237 9.11 7.83 -3.54
N LYS A 238 8.96 8.34 -4.77
CA LYS A 238 7.72 8.26 -5.55
C LYS A 238 7.27 6.83 -5.81
N ASN A 239 8.19 5.86 -5.93
CA ASN A 239 7.78 4.47 -6.09
C ASN A 239 7.04 3.95 -4.85
N LEU A 240 7.43 4.38 -3.65
CA LEU A 240 6.70 4.06 -2.42
C LEU A 240 5.35 4.76 -2.37
N VAL A 241 5.29 6.02 -2.78
CA VAL A 241 4.02 6.76 -2.83
C VAL A 241 3.07 6.16 -3.86
N ASP A 242 3.54 5.79 -5.05
CA ASP A 242 2.75 5.06 -6.08
C ASP A 242 2.19 3.73 -5.51
N TYR A 243 2.95 3.06 -4.65
CA TYR A 243 2.52 1.85 -3.96
C TYR A 243 1.39 2.13 -2.95
N LEU A 244 1.54 3.18 -2.14
CA LEU A 244 0.55 3.59 -1.15
C LEU A 244 -0.74 4.10 -1.82
N GLU A 245 -0.64 4.83 -2.93
CA GLU A 245 -1.76 5.26 -3.77
C GLU A 245 -2.59 4.06 -4.29
N GLY A 246 -1.94 2.91 -4.50
CA GLY A 246 -2.57 1.66 -4.94
C GLY A 246 -2.93 0.70 -3.80
N PHE A 247 -2.80 1.10 -2.54
CA PHE A 247 -3.25 0.32 -1.38
C PHE A 247 -4.79 0.37 -1.29
N PRO A 248 -5.48 -0.69 -0.83
CA PRO A 248 -6.93 -0.65 -0.69
C PRO A 248 -7.34 0.44 0.30
N GLN A 249 -8.38 1.21 -0.04
CA GLN A 249 -8.91 2.22 0.87
C GLN A 249 -9.34 1.56 2.18
N MET A 250 -8.88 2.12 3.30
CA MET A 250 -9.23 1.65 4.65
C MET A 250 -10.22 2.61 5.32
N GLU A 251 -10.74 2.22 6.47
CA GLU A 251 -11.42 3.15 7.38
C GLU A 251 -10.46 4.26 7.82
N VAL A 252 -10.98 5.47 8.01
CA VAL A 252 -10.14 6.65 8.29
C VAL A 252 -9.28 6.50 9.55
N ASP A 253 -9.79 5.80 10.58
CA ASP A 253 -9.08 5.54 11.84
C ASP A 253 -7.78 4.75 11.65
N TRP A 254 -7.71 3.95 10.59
CA TRP A 254 -6.53 3.18 10.24
C TRP A 254 -5.38 4.09 9.81
N TYR A 255 -5.65 5.17 9.08
CA TYR A 255 -4.65 6.13 8.57
C TYR A 255 -4.03 6.97 9.68
N PHE A 256 -4.80 7.36 10.69
CA PHE A 256 -4.28 8.06 11.89
C PHE A 256 -3.19 7.25 12.61
N ASN A 257 -3.19 5.92 12.47
CA ASN A 257 -2.34 5.00 13.20
C ASN A 257 -1.30 4.30 12.32
N ARG A 258 -0.94 4.89 11.18
CA ARG A 258 0.13 4.37 10.31
C ARG A 258 1.52 4.85 10.73
N PRO A 259 2.55 4.00 10.61
CA PRO A 259 3.92 4.46 10.79
C PRO A 259 4.29 5.46 9.69
N LEU A 260 5.24 6.35 9.97
CA LEU A 260 5.84 7.23 8.98
C LEU A 260 7.18 6.64 8.50
N THR A 261 7.55 6.90 7.26
CA THR A 261 8.87 6.51 6.77
C THR A 261 10.01 7.26 7.48
N SER A 262 11.19 6.64 7.54
CA SER A 262 12.41 7.32 8.00
C SER A 262 12.74 8.56 7.16
N ALA A 263 12.34 8.60 5.89
CA ALA A 263 12.49 9.76 5.02
C ALA A 263 11.62 10.93 5.49
N VAL A 264 10.35 10.69 5.84
CA VAL A 264 9.46 11.72 6.42
C VAL A 264 10.03 12.24 7.75
N LYS A 265 10.58 11.36 8.58
CA LYS A 265 11.26 11.79 9.82
C LYS A 265 12.38 12.80 9.54
N ALA A 266 13.33 12.41 8.70
CA ALA A 266 14.53 13.20 8.43
C ALA A 266 14.24 14.49 7.65
N GLN A 267 13.26 14.46 6.75
CA GLN A 267 13.01 15.56 5.80
C GLN A 267 11.83 16.46 6.16
N VAL A 268 10.99 16.06 7.12
CA VAL A 268 9.82 16.85 7.53
C VAL A 268 9.83 17.06 9.03
N VAL A 269 9.81 15.98 9.82
CA VAL A 269 9.68 16.07 11.28
C VAL A 269 10.87 16.80 11.90
N GLU A 270 12.10 16.37 11.63
CA GLU A 270 13.31 16.97 12.22
C GLU A 270 13.52 18.45 11.80
N PRO A 271 13.30 18.85 10.53
CA PRO A 271 13.29 20.26 10.14
C PRO A 271 12.23 21.11 10.85
N LEU A 272 10.98 20.63 10.95
CA LEU A 272 9.92 21.35 11.67
C LEU A 272 10.27 21.50 13.17
N GLN A 273 10.81 20.45 13.79
CA GLN A 273 11.34 20.50 15.16
C GLN A 273 12.45 21.54 15.31
N ALA A 274 13.36 21.65 14.34
CA ALA A 274 14.42 22.64 14.37
C ALA A 274 13.87 24.08 14.27
N ILE A 275 12.86 24.32 13.42
CA ILE A 275 12.21 25.62 13.31
C ILE A 275 11.49 25.99 14.62
N ILE A 276 10.69 25.09 15.18
CA ILE A 276 9.98 25.32 16.45
C ILE A 276 10.96 25.61 17.59
N ARG A 277 12.01 24.80 17.74
CA ARG A 277 13.05 25.02 18.78
C ARG A 277 13.77 26.36 18.61
N LYS A 278 14.11 26.73 17.37
CA LYS A 278 14.79 28.00 17.07
C LYS A 278 13.94 29.21 17.48
N ASN A 279 12.63 29.15 17.26
CA ASN A 279 11.70 30.23 17.63
C ASN A 279 11.18 30.11 19.08
N LYS A 280 11.54 29.03 19.79
CA LYS A 280 11.12 28.75 21.18
C LYS A 280 9.60 28.68 21.36
N TRP A 281 8.88 28.21 20.34
CA TRP A 281 7.43 28.01 20.45
C TRP A 281 7.12 26.76 21.28
N THR A 282 6.09 26.86 22.12
CA THR A 282 5.57 25.78 22.96
C THR A 282 4.04 25.79 22.94
N GLY A 283 3.41 24.67 23.29
CA GLY A 283 1.96 24.56 23.45
C GLY A 283 1.18 25.13 22.28
N ARG A 284 0.34 26.15 22.53
CA ARG A 284 -0.49 26.76 21.48
C ARG A 284 0.28 27.23 20.27
N ASP A 285 1.36 28.00 20.45
CA ASP A 285 2.13 28.54 19.33
C ASP A 285 2.74 27.43 18.47
N ALA A 286 3.22 26.36 19.13
CA ALA A 286 3.82 25.23 18.43
C ALA A 286 2.78 24.44 17.64
N VAL A 287 1.59 24.21 18.20
CA VAL A 287 0.49 23.55 17.48
C VAL A 287 -0.05 24.42 16.35
N ASN A 288 -0.25 25.72 16.59
CA ASN A 288 -0.70 26.66 15.57
C ASN A 288 0.28 26.74 14.39
N PHE A 289 1.59 26.68 14.65
CA PHE A 289 2.58 26.60 13.58
C PHE A 289 2.42 25.36 12.69
N LEU A 290 2.17 24.19 13.29
CA LEU A 290 1.94 22.95 12.56
C LEU A 290 0.58 22.93 11.85
N LEU A 291 -0.45 23.52 12.47
CA LEU A 291 -1.76 23.71 11.86
C LEU A 291 -1.63 24.55 10.59
N GLN A 292 -0.94 25.70 10.65
CA GLN A 292 -0.73 26.54 9.47
C GLN A 292 0.13 25.87 8.41
N PHE A 293 1.11 25.05 8.79
CA PHE A 293 1.84 24.20 7.84
C PHE A 293 0.88 23.28 7.05
N CYS A 294 -0.11 22.68 7.71
CA CYS A 294 -1.10 21.80 7.07
C CYS A 294 -2.14 22.59 6.25
N LEU A 295 -2.53 23.79 6.69
CA LEU A 295 -3.55 24.62 6.03
C LEU A 295 -3.04 25.30 4.76
N ASP A 296 -1.88 25.95 4.85
CA ASP A 296 -1.30 26.74 3.75
C ASP A 296 -0.44 25.89 2.81
N GLY A 297 0.20 24.85 3.35
CA GLY A 297 1.17 24.03 2.61
C GLY A 297 0.55 23.23 1.47
N PHE A 298 -0.77 23.00 1.52
CA PHE A 298 -1.50 22.11 0.62
C PHE A 298 -2.84 22.73 0.25
N LYS A 299 -3.18 22.76 -1.04
CA LYS A 299 -4.44 23.40 -1.48
C LYS A 299 -5.63 22.53 -1.11
N TYR A 300 -6.66 23.13 -0.51
CA TYR A 300 -7.89 22.40 -0.21
C TYR A 300 -8.63 22.02 -1.50
N LYS A 301 -8.95 20.73 -1.68
CA LYS A 301 -9.83 20.25 -2.74
C LYS A 301 -10.55 18.99 -2.27
N ASP A 302 -11.87 19.05 -2.33
CA ASP A 302 -12.77 17.93 -2.05
C ASP A 302 -12.57 16.79 -3.07
N ASP A 303 -12.32 15.59 -2.57
CA ASP A 303 -11.99 14.40 -3.34
C ASP A 303 -13.12 13.91 -4.25
N ALA A 304 -14.39 14.16 -3.89
CA ALA A 304 -15.54 13.90 -4.76
C ALA A 304 -15.49 14.73 -6.07
N LYS A 305 -14.66 15.79 -6.09
CA LYS A 305 -14.43 16.66 -7.26
C LYS A 305 -13.12 16.33 -7.98
N THR A 306 -12.44 15.27 -7.59
CA THR A 306 -11.28 14.73 -8.29
C THR A 306 -11.68 13.51 -9.13
N THR A 307 -10.85 13.14 -10.09
CA THR A 307 -11.03 11.87 -10.83
C THR A 307 -10.71 10.64 -9.97
N ARG A 308 -10.12 10.84 -8.78
CA ARG A 308 -9.75 9.79 -7.83
C ARG A 308 -10.96 9.29 -7.03
N GLY A 309 -11.97 10.15 -6.83
CA GLY A 309 -13.09 9.88 -5.92
C GLY A 309 -12.64 9.97 -4.47
N GLU A 310 -13.53 9.61 -3.53
CA GLU A 310 -13.24 9.61 -2.08
C GLU A 310 -12.04 8.69 -1.76
N HIS A 311 -10.94 9.26 -1.25
CA HIS A 311 -9.70 8.56 -0.89
C HIS A 311 -9.02 9.25 0.30
N CYS A 312 -8.65 8.50 1.34
CA CYS A 312 -7.84 9.06 2.44
C CYS A 312 -6.36 8.79 2.18
N ASN A 313 -5.55 9.84 2.17
CA ASN A 313 -4.13 9.76 1.90
C ASN A 313 -3.32 9.29 3.11
N PHE A 314 -2.29 8.50 2.84
CA PHE A 314 -1.14 8.38 3.74
C PHE A 314 -0.40 9.72 3.82
N VAL A 315 0.33 9.94 4.92
CA VAL A 315 1.12 11.17 5.11
C VAL A 315 2.14 11.39 3.98
N GLU A 316 2.78 10.32 3.51
CA GLU A 316 3.70 10.35 2.37
C GLU A 316 3.01 10.83 1.08
N GLU A 317 1.76 10.43 0.84
CA GLU A 317 0.96 10.88 -0.30
C GLU A 317 0.63 12.37 -0.17
N THR A 318 0.12 12.80 0.98
CA THR A 318 -0.23 14.22 1.21
C THR A 318 1.01 15.11 1.00
N LEU A 319 2.17 14.71 1.52
CA LEU A 319 3.43 15.46 1.38
C LEU A 319 3.86 15.64 -0.09
N LEU A 320 3.49 14.73 -0.99
CA LEU A 320 3.74 14.84 -2.44
C LEU A 320 2.54 15.36 -3.26
N SER A 321 1.35 15.47 -2.69
CA SER A 321 0.13 15.88 -3.40
C SER A 321 -0.11 17.39 -3.43
N ASP A 322 -0.44 17.97 -4.58
CA ASP A 322 -0.80 19.40 -4.70
C ASP A 322 -2.10 19.78 -3.97
N TYR A 323 -2.92 18.79 -3.64
CA TYR A 323 -4.23 18.97 -3.03
C TYR A 323 -4.47 17.97 -1.90
N CYS A 324 -5.32 18.35 -0.95
CA CYS A 324 -5.84 17.49 0.10
C CYS A 324 -7.20 18.01 0.58
N ASP A 325 -7.96 17.18 1.27
CA ASP A 325 -9.24 17.52 1.88
C ASP A 325 -9.17 17.48 3.42
N CYS A 326 -10.30 17.24 4.10
CA CYS A 326 -10.38 17.34 5.56
C CYS A 326 -9.69 16.16 6.26
N GLU A 327 -9.93 14.94 5.80
CA GLU A 327 -9.35 13.72 6.36
C GLU A 327 -7.84 13.68 6.20
N ASP A 328 -7.35 14.03 5.02
CA ASP A 328 -5.92 14.07 4.71
C ASP A 328 -5.17 15.02 5.63
N ARG A 329 -5.71 16.22 5.82
CA ARG A 329 -5.10 17.22 6.68
C ARG A 329 -5.20 16.83 8.16
N ALA A 330 -6.28 16.17 8.58
CA ALA A 330 -6.42 15.69 9.94
C ALA A 330 -5.39 14.59 10.26
N VAL A 331 -5.17 13.66 9.33
CA VAL A 331 -4.13 12.61 9.42
C VAL A 331 -2.74 13.25 9.43
N LEU A 332 -2.45 14.16 8.49
CA LEU A 332 -1.18 14.89 8.44
C LEU A 332 -0.91 15.67 9.72
N LEU A 333 -1.88 16.47 10.19
CA LEU A 333 -1.74 17.28 11.40
C LEU A 333 -1.47 16.41 12.62
N SER A 334 -2.21 15.30 12.74
CA SER A 334 -2.02 14.36 13.86
C SER A 334 -0.61 13.77 13.86
N ALA A 335 -0.12 13.34 12.70
CA ALA A 335 1.23 12.84 12.53
C ALA A 335 2.29 13.91 12.84
N MET A 336 2.08 15.16 12.42
CA MET A 336 3.00 16.26 12.69
C MET A 336 3.02 16.65 14.17
N VAL A 337 1.86 16.81 14.81
CA VAL A 337 1.78 17.15 16.24
C VAL A 337 2.43 16.08 17.10
N GLN A 338 2.16 14.80 16.84
CA GLN A 338 2.81 13.71 17.55
C GLN A 338 4.30 13.61 17.26
N GLY A 339 4.70 13.65 15.99
CA GLY A 339 6.10 13.46 15.59
C GLY A 339 7.00 14.63 15.99
N VAL A 340 6.50 15.85 15.88
CA VAL A 340 7.27 17.07 16.14
C VAL A 340 7.23 17.47 17.61
N LEU A 341 6.05 17.40 18.25
CA LEU A 341 5.86 17.91 19.62
C LEU A 341 5.73 16.80 20.67
N GLY A 342 5.38 15.58 20.27
CA GLY A 342 5.07 14.50 21.21
C GLY A 342 3.78 14.71 22.00
N TYR A 343 2.90 15.59 21.52
CA TYR A 343 1.60 15.84 22.16
C TYR A 343 0.59 14.76 21.77
N ASP A 344 -0.34 14.47 22.69
CA ASP A 344 -1.39 13.51 22.43
C ASP A 344 -2.44 14.15 21.51
N VAL A 345 -2.95 13.34 20.58
CA VAL A 345 -3.94 13.75 19.59
C VAL A 345 -5.06 12.72 19.57
N VAL A 346 -6.28 13.16 19.28
CA VAL A 346 -7.40 12.30 18.91
C VAL A 346 -7.94 12.74 17.56
N GLY A 347 -8.36 11.79 16.73
CA GLY A 347 -9.16 12.11 15.55
C GLY A 347 -10.63 12.30 15.95
N LEU A 348 -11.32 13.19 15.26
CA LEU A 348 -12.73 13.50 15.48
C LEU A 348 -13.49 13.16 14.20
N GLN A 349 -14.39 12.20 14.29
CA GLN A 349 -15.36 11.95 13.23
C GLN A 349 -16.66 12.68 13.57
N LEU A 350 -16.95 13.71 12.79
CA LEU A 350 -18.18 14.50 12.80
C LEU A 350 -19.02 14.12 11.56
N PRO A 351 -20.32 14.46 11.52
CA PRO A 351 -21.15 14.16 10.37
C PRO A 351 -20.56 14.74 9.07
N ASN A 352 -20.13 13.87 8.16
CA ASN A 352 -19.44 14.21 6.91
C ASN A 352 -18.19 15.09 7.06
N HIS A 353 -17.47 15.00 8.19
CA HIS A 353 -16.26 15.79 8.43
C HIS A 353 -15.28 15.06 9.34
N ILE A 354 -14.00 15.07 8.98
CA ILE A 354 -12.92 14.54 9.80
C ILE A 354 -12.03 15.70 10.25
N SER A 355 -11.72 15.71 11.54
CA SER A 355 -10.87 16.70 12.18
C SER A 355 -9.95 16.04 13.21
N ALA A 356 -9.13 16.83 13.90
CA ALA A 356 -8.29 16.38 15.00
C ALA A 356 -8.49 17.29 16.22
N ALA A 357 -8.14 16.78 17.40
CA ALA A 357 -8.02 17.58 18.61
C ALA A 357 -6.76 17.22 19.37
N VAL A 358 -6.12 18.22 19.98
CA VAL A 358 -4.80 18.10 20.60
C VAL A 358 -4.89 18.36 22.09
N HIS A 359 -4.24 17.50 22.87
CA HIS A 359 -4.01 17.74 24.29
C HIS A 359 -2.68 18.47 24.46
N LEU A 360 -2.73 19.69 25.00
CA LEU A 360 -1.54 20.49 25.28
C LEU A 360 -0.86 19.97 26.54
N ASN A 361 0.12 19.08 26.37
CA ASN A 361 0.87 18.50 27.48
C ASN A 361 1.56 19.63 28.28
N HIS A 362 1.31 19.67 29.59
CA HIS A 362 1.95 20.58 30.54
C HIS A 362 1.61 22.08 30.40
N GLU A 363 0.56 22.46 29.64
CA GLU A 363 0.02 23.82 29.72
C GLU A 363 -1.13 23.92 30.73
N PRO A 364 -1.18 24.99 31.55
CA PRO A 364 -2.37 25.26 32.34
C PRO A 364 -3.57 25.52 31.41
N PRO A 365 -4.80 25.20 31.83
CA PRO A 365 -6.00 25.55 31.06
C PRO A 365 -5.97 27.01 30.66
N SER A 366 -6.33 27.32 29.41
CA SER A 366 -6.25 28.69 28.90
C SER A 366 -7.01 29.69 29.77
N ALA A 367 -6.47 30.89 29.92
CA ALA A 367 -7.20 32.02 30.50
C ALA A 367 -8.41 32.46 29.65
N GLU A 368 -8.41 32.11 28.36
CA GLU A 368 -9.54 32.30 27.46
C GLU A 368 -10.79 31.56 27.96
N PRO A 369 -11.97 32.19 27.94
CA PRO A 369 -13.22 31.58 28.39
C PRO A 369 -13.45 30.24 27.67
N ALA A 370 -13.88 29.21 28.42
CA ALA A 370 -14.15 27.88 27.84
C ALA A 370 -15.17 27.90 26.69
N GLN A 371 -16.03 28.94 26.63
CA GLN A 371 -17.04 29.14 25.58
C GLN A 371 -16.47 29.68 24.27
N ALA A 372 -15.24 30.21 24.29
CA ALA A 372 -14.54 30.71 23.10
C ALA A 372 -13.81 29.60 22.33
N GLN A 373 -13.67 28.40 22.91
CA GLN A 373 -12.90 27.29 22.33
C GLN A 373 -13.73 26.01 22.31
N GLN A 374 -13.64 25.27 21.21
CA GLN A 374 -14.19 23.93 21.11
C GLN A 374 -13.28 22.93 21.83
N ARG A 375 -13.84 22.22 22.80
CA ARG A 375 -13.14 21.28 23.67
C ARG A 375 -13.82 19.91 23.64
N TYR A 376 -13.03 18.87 23.85
CA TYR A 376 -13.49 17.50 23.94
C TYR A 376 -12.83 16.82 25.14
N ASP A 377 -13.65 16.28 26.04
CA ASP A 377 -13.18 15.48 27.17
C ASP A 377 -13.03 14.02 26.74
N VAL A 378 -11.80 13.49 26.80
CA VAL A 378 -11.49 12.11 26.41
C VAL A 378 -10.69 11.46 27.53
N ASP A 379 -11.26 10.43 28.17
CA ASP A 379 -10.64 9.71 29.28
C ASP A 379 -10.13 10.65 30.41
N GLY A 380 -10.89 11.71 30.72
CA GLY A 380 -10.54 12.69 31.77
C GLY A 380 -9.47 13.72 31.37
N ARG A 381 -9.10 13.78 30.08
CA ARG A 381 -8.17 14.78 29.52
C ARG A 381 -8.89 15.68 28.54
N VAL A 382 -8.57 16.97 28.57
CA VAL A 382 -9.15 17.98 27.68
C VAL A 382 -8.33 18.07 26.39
N PHE A 383 -8.98 17.82 25.27
CA PHE A 383 -8.42 18.04 23.93
C PHE A 383 -9.07 19.28 23.31
N LEU A 384 -8.26 20.14 22.69
CA LEU A 384 -8.72 21.33 21.98
C LEU A 384 -8.85 21.01 20.49
N SER A 385 -9.95 21.44 19.87
CA SER A 385 -10.17 21.27 18.44
C SER A 385 -9.02 21.88 17.63
N CYS A 386 -8.60 21.20 16.57
CA CYS A 386 -7.75 21.75 15.53
C CYS A 386 -8.38 21.38 14.19
N ASP A 387 -9.30 22.21 13.69
CA ASP A 387 -10.03 21.92 12.46
C ASP A 387 -9.19 22.28 11.22
N PRO A 388 -8.67 21.29 10.49
CA PRO A 388 -7.78 21.56 9.37
C PRO A 388 -8.54 21.94 8.09
N SER A 389 -9.87 22.06 8.13
CA SER A 389 -10.66 22.64 7.01
C SER A 389 -10.87 24.14 7.14
N LEU A 390 -10.63 24.71 8.33
CA LEU A 390 -10.86 26.13 8.61
C LEU A 390 -9.58 26.92 8.35
N MET A 391 -9.50 27.61 7.21
CA MET A 391 -8.36 28.47 6.88
C MET A 391 -8.19 29.60 7.91
N ASN A 392 -6.93 29.94 8.24
CA ASN A 392 -6.57 30.94 9.26
C ASN A 392 -7.08 30.63 10.68
N SER A 393 -7.28 29.35 11.01
CA SER A 393 -7.69 28.92 12.35
C SER A 393 -6.52 28.75 13.32
N GLU A 394 -6.85 28.80 14.60
CA GLU A 394 -5.98 28.44 15.71
C GLU A 394 -6.53 27.23 16.49
N ILE A 395 -5.69 26.62 17.32
CA ILE A 395 -6.12 25.59 18.26
C ILE A 395 -7.22 26.10 19.20
N GLY A 396 -8.30 25.33 19.27
CA GLY A 396 -9.55 25.68 19.93
C GLY A 396 -10.62 26.13 18.93
N ASP A 397 -10.26 26.49 17.71
CA ASP A 397 -11.24 26.82 16.68
C ASP A 397 -11.86 25.55 16.07
N VAL A 398 -13.10 25.70 15.63
CA VAL A 398 -13.84 24.66 14.91
C VAL A 398 -14.66 25.35 13.83
N ASN A 399 -14.88 24.66 12.71
CA ASN A 399 -15.84 25.13 11.72
C ASN A 399 -17.21 25.38 12.42
N PRO A 400 -17.83 26.57 12.23
CA PRO A 400 -19.07 26.93 12.92
C PRO A 400 -20.21 25.92 12.79
N LEU A 401 -20.25 25.13 11.71
CA LEU A 401 -21.23 24.06 11.51
C LEU A 401 -21.15 22.95 12.57
N PHE A 402 -19.98 22.75 13.18
CA PHE A 402 -19.74 21.71 14.19
C PHE A 402 -19.55 22.28 15.60
N LYS A 403 -19.77 23.58 15.80
CA LYS A 403 -19.63 24.21 17.11
C LYS A 403 -20.59 23.59 18.12
N ASN A 404 -20.06 23.21 19.29
CA ASN A 404 -20.76 22.50 20.36
C ASN A 404 -21.33 21.12 19.97
N MET A 405 -20.93 20.57 18.82
CA MET A 405 -21.34 19.23 18.40
C MET A 405 -20.41 18.18 19.01
N ALA A 406 -21.00 17.10 19.53
CA ALA A 406 -20.25 15.92 19.92
C ALA A 406 -19.86 15.11 18.67
N PRO A 407 -18.64 14.55 18.60
CA PRO A 407 -18.25 13.68 17.49
C PRO A 407 -19.08 12.39 17.52
N GLU A 408 -19.40 11.84 16.35
CA GLU A 408 -20.01 10.52 16.19
C GLU A 408 -19.06 9.42 16.70
N ARG A 409 -17.75 9.62 16.48
CA ARG A 409 -16.70 8.74 16.96
C ARG A 409 -15.44 9.54 17.30
N ILE A 410 -14.83 9.20 18.43
CA ILE A 410 -13.47 9.64 18.78
C ILE A 410 -12.49 8.55 18.33
N ILE A 411 -11.58 8.92 17.46
CA ILE A 411 -10.54 8.04 16.93
C ILE A 411 -9.33 8.13 17.86
N ARG A 412 -8.99 7.00 18.49
CA ARG A 412 -7.75 6.92 19.29
C ARG A 412 -6.55 6.95 18.34
N VAL A 413 -5.59 7.83 18.64
CA VAL A 413 -4.34 7.93 17.90
C VAL A 413 -3.21 7.44 18.82
N GLU A 414 -2.56 6.36 18.42
CA GLU A 414 -1.36 5.84 19.07
C GLU A 414 -0.17 6.75 18.83
N LYS A 415 0.91 6.60 19.61
CA LYS A 415 2.14 7.35 19.35
C LYS A 415 2.71 6.98 17.99
N VAL A 416 3.06 8.00 17.21
CA VAL A 416 3.70 7.84 15.91
C VAL A 416 4.94 6.95 15.98
N LYS A 417 5.01 6.01 15.05
CA LYS A 417 6.14 5.09 14.86
C LYS A 417 6.84 5.48 13.56
N PHE A 418 8.16 5.33 13.53
CA PHE A 418 8.94 5.51 12.31
C PHE A 418 9.43 4.17 11.82
N ALA A 419 9.00 3.77 10.62
CA ALA A 419 9.38 2.53 9.99
C ALA A 419 10.35 2.77 8.84
N ARG A 420 11.14 1.74 8.55
CA ARG A 420 12.00 1.70 7.37
C ARG A 420 11.17 1.39 6.12
#